data_AF-A0A161RHZ2-F1
#
_entry.id   AF-A0A161RHZ2-F1
#
_cell.length_a   1.000
_cell.length_b   1.000
_cell.length_c   1.000
_cell.angle_alpha   90.00
_cell.angle_beta   90.00
_cell.angle_gamma   90.00
#
_symmetry.space_group_name_H-M   'P 1'
#
loop_
_entity.id
_entity.type
_entity.pdbx_description
1 polymer ?
#
loop_
_entity_poly.entity_id
_entity_poly.type
_entity_poly.pdbx_seq_one_letter_code
_entity_poly.pdbx_strand_id
1 'polypeptide(L)'
;MKARLRPLALTLLVATALGTTTGCIRLPSPLGPDGMRAPLTAPGESAGPTPFASPDDSAGPLTGDDVDAAFAERERFFEEQQLPLDGTPLVAVTPAQKQFVAEQKDYAAQQGIEWTDRDESLSLALVADACETAILSYHRVDATTLQAHVATSPILAQLVPADLQGTDRANAEAPIASLMVYGTSFLCPDDADAWLTAYTEVYGG
;
A
#
# COMPACT_ATOMS: atom_id res chain seq x y z
N MET A 1 5.09 -21.72 73.95
CA MET A 1 5.18 -21.07 72.62
C MET A 1 3.78 -20.71 72.15
N LYS A 2 3.61 -19.49 71.61
CA LYS A 2 2.33 -18.78 71.42
C LYS A 2 1.46 -19.36 70.31
N ALA A 3 0.15 -19.20 70.51
CA ALA A 3 -0.96 -19.60 69.66
C ALA A 3 -1.13 -18.75 68.39
N ARG A 4 -1.75 -19.32 67.35
CA ARG A 4 -3.13 -19.04 66.88
C ARG A 4 -3.30 -19.39 65.40
N LEU A 5 -4.26 -20.29 65.10
CA LEU A 5 -4.89 -20.39 63.79
C LEU A 5 -5.62 -19.09 63.46
N ARG A 6 -5.55 -18.66 62.20
CA ARG A 6 -6.50 -17.73 61.57
C ARG A 6 -6.87 -18.27 60.18
N PRO A 7 -8.16 -18.53 59.91
CA PRO A 7 -8.66 -18.68 58.55
C PRO A 7 -9.01 -17.29 58.01
N LEU A 8 -8.58 -16.98 56.80
CA LEU A 8 -9.06 -15.83 56.04
C LEU A 8 -9.41 -16.33 54.65
N ALA A 9 -10.68 -16.70 54.49
CA ALA A 9 -11.36 -16.60 53.21
C ALA A 9 -11.47 -15.11 52.88
N LEU A 10 -11.10 -14.70 51.66
CA LEU A 10 -11.85 -13.69 50.90
C LEU A 10 -11.33 -13.54 49.45
N THR A 11 -12.29 -13.67 48.53
CA THR A 11 -12.47 -12.90 47.28
C THR A 11 -11.53 -13.09 46.10
N LEU A 12 -12.01 -13.96 45.21
CA LEU A 12 -12.05 -13.83 43.75
C LEU A 12 -12.10 -12.37 43.25
N LEU A 13 -11.16 -11.99 42.38
CA LEU A 13 -11.36 -10.96 41.36
C LEU A 13 -10.77 -11.49 40.04
N VAL A 14 -11.68 -11.99 39.21
CA VAL A 14 -11.43 -12.24 37.79
C VAL A 14 -11.31 -10.88 37.12
N ALA A 15 -10.09 -10.48 36.75
CA ALA A 15 -9.87 -9.37 35.84
C ALA A 15 -9.66 -9.96 34.44
N THR A 16 -10.75 -10.27 33.75
CA THR A 16 -10.78 -10.37 32.30
C THR A 16 -10.46 -9.00 31.73
N ALA A 17 -9.18 -8.72 31.48
CA ALA A 17 -8.79 -7.63 30.60
C ALA A 17 -9.10 -8.06 29.17
N LEU A 18 -10.35 -7.87 28.77
CA LEU A 18 -10.72 -7.70 27.37
C LEU A 18 -10.05 -6.41 26.90
N GLY A 19 -8.78 -6.53 26.50
CA GLY A 19 -8.14 -5.54 25.68
C GLY A 19 -8.78 -5.60 24.30
N THR A 20 -9.85 -4.83 24.10
CA THR A 20 -10.28 -4.44 22.77
C THR A 20 -9.18 -3.58 22.19
N THR A 21 -8.16 -4.22 21.61
CA THR A 21 -7.27 -3.55 20.68
C THR A 21 -8.17 -3.10 19.53
N THR A 22 -8.43 -1.80 19.47
CA THR A 22 -8.85 -1.13 18.25
C THR A 22 -7.88 -1.58 17.18
N GLY A 23 -8.33 -2.53 16.36
CA GLY A 23 -7.50 -3.17 15.35
C GLY A 23 -7.19 -2.12 14.30
N CYS A 24 -6.07 -1.42 14.47
CA CYS A 24 -5.40 -0.81 13.34
C CYS A 24 -5.10 -1.98 12.41
N ILE A 25 -5.75 -1.99 11.24
CA ILE A 25 -5.47 -2.98 10.20
C ILE A 25 -4.00 -2.77 9.85
N ARG A 26 -3.13 -3.65 10.38
CA ARG A 26 -1.72 -3.65 10.02
C ARG A 26 -1.60 -4.45 8.74
N LEU A 27 -1.82 -3.77 7.62
CA LEU A 27 -1.29 -4.28 6.37
C LEU A 27 0.23 -4.44 6.54
N PRO A 28 0.77 -5.63 6.28
CA PRO A 28 2.18 -5.88 6.50
C PRO A 28 2.98 -5.09 5.42
N SER A 29 3.85 -4.18 5.87
CA SER A 29 4.69 -3.33 5.00
C SER A 29 6.00 -4.04 4.61
N PRO A 30 6.23 -4.37 3.33
CA PRO A 30 7.35 -5.21 2.89
C PRO A 30 8.69 -4.44 2.76
N LEU A 31 8.68 -3.10 2.71
CA LEU A 31 9.92 -2.32 2.53
C LEU A 31 10.74 -2.17 3.83
N GLY A 32 10.16 -2.50 5.00
CA GLY A 32 10.78 -2.29 6.30
C GLY A 32 10.96 -0.80 6.66
N PRO A 33 11.49 -0.48 7.85
CA PRO A 33 11.63 0.90 8.31
C PRO A 33 12.64 1.74 7.50
N ASP A 34 13.53 1.09 6.75
CA ASP A 34 14.59 1.73 5.96
C ASP A 34 14.35 1.62 4.43
N GLY A 35 13.14 1.26 4.00
CA GLY A 35 12.75 1.26 2.58
C GLY A 35 13.30 0.11 1.71
N MET A 36 14.24 -0.70 2.18
CA MET A 36 14.83 -1.80 1.40
C MET A 36 15.22 -2.99 2.28
N ARG A 37 14.44 -4.09 2.22
CA ARG A 37 14.94 -5.42 2.64
C ARG A 37 14.41 -6.64 1.87
N ALA A 38 13.73 -6.44 0.75
CA ALA A 38 13.48 -7.52 -0.23
C ALA A 38 14.31 -7.24 -1.50
N PRO A 39 14.93 -8.26 -2.13
CA PRO A 39 15.49 -8.07 -3.45
C PRO A 39 14.34 -7.79 -4.41
N LEU A 40 14.33 -6.61 -5.02
CA LEU A 40 13.47 -6.30 -6.17
C LEU A 40 13.96 -7.14 -7.36
N THR A 41 13.64 -8.42 -7.38
CA THR A 41 13.72 -9.23 -8.61
C THR A 41 12.39 -9.11 -9.32
N ALA A 42 12.25 -8.05 -10.11
CA ALA A 42 11.18 -7.94 -11.10
C ALA A 42 11.23 -9.16 -12.06
N PRO A 43 10.09 -9.72 -12.50
CA PRO A 43 10.08 -10.71 -13.57
C PRO A 43 10.54 -10.05 -14.86
N GLY A 44 11.64 -10.55 -15.43
CA GLY A 44 12.04 -10.19 -16.78
C GLY A 44 11.14 -10.89 -17.80
N GLU A 45 10.34 -10.11 -18.53
CA GLU A 45 9.88 -10.50 -19.86
C GLU A 45 9.96 -9.29 -20.80
N SER A 46 10.82 -9.39 -21.80
CA SER A 46 11.07 -8.36 -22.79
C SER A 46 9.87 -8.16 -23.71
N ALA A 47 9.14 -7.06 -23.53
CA ALA A 47 8.45 -6.37 -24.61
C ALA A 47 9.27 -5.11 -24.96
N GLY A 48 9.56 -4.90 -26.25
CA GLY A 48 10.50 -3.88 -26.70
C GLY A 48 10.12 -2.45 -26.31
N PRO A 49 11.09 -1.51 -26.28
CA PRO A 49 10.85 -0.16 -25.80
C PRO A 49 9.94 0.60 -26.78
N THR A 50 8.71 0.90 -26.36
CA THR A 50 8.06 2.14 -26.79
C THR A 50 8.81 3.30 -26.11
N PRO A 51 9.26 4.33 -26.84
CA PRO A 51 9.99 5.43 -26.23
C PRO A 51 9.01 6.30 -25.44
N PHE A 52 8.89 6.05 -24.14
CA PHE A 52 8.36 7.05 -23.21
C PHE A 52 9.52 7.89 -22.71
N ALA A 53 9.37 9.20 -22.89
CA ALA A 53 10.38 10.18 -22.56
C ALA A 53 10.63 10.17 -21.05
N SER A 54 11.91 10.14 -20.66
CA SER A 54 12.32 10.52 -19.32
C SER A 54 11.72 11.88 -18.94
N PRO A 55 11.48 12.15 -17.64
CA PRO A 55 10.88 13.41 -17.20
C PRO A 55 11.83 14.56 -17.59
N ASP A 56 11.49 15.24 -18.67
CA ASP A 56 12.11 16.48 -19.07
C ASP A 56 11.28 17.59 -18.41
N ASP A 57 11.89 18.33 -17.48
CA ASP A 57 11.34 19.57 -16.90
C ASP A 57 11.04 20.64 -17.97
N SER A 58 11.37 20.36 -19.23
CA SER A 58 11.07 21.16 -20.41
C SER A 58 9.69 20.87 -21.04
N ALA A 59 8.86 20.01 -20.44
CA ALA A 59 7.54 19.72 -20.98
C ALA A 59 6.67 20.99 -21.01
N GLY A 60 6.26 21.39 -22.21
CA GLY A 60 5.35 22.51 -22.42
C GLY A 60 3.99 22.30 -21.74
N PRO A 61 3.08 23.29 -21.86
CA PRO A 61 1.73 23.16 -21.30
C PRO A 61 1.05 21.88 -21.80
N LEU A 62 0.38 21.16 -20.89
CA LEU A 62 -0.46 20.01 -21.25
C LEU A 62 -1.47 20.43 -22.32
N THR A 63 -1.56 19.63 -23.36
CA THR A 63 -2.53 19.79 -24.45
C THR A 63 -3.79 18.95 -24.18
N GLY A 64 -4.86 19.18 -24.94
CA GLY A 64 -6.04 18.32 -24.86
C GLY A 64 -5.75 16.88 -25.25
N ASP A 65 -4.85 16.66 -26.21
CA ASP A 65 -4.44 15.33 -26.65
C ASP A 65 -3.69 14.56 -25.55
N ASP A 66 -2.90 15.26 -24.73
CA ASP A 66 -2.20 14.64 -23.58
C ASP A 66 -3.19 14.13 -22.53
N VAL A 67 -4.25 14.90 -22.25
CA VAL A 67 -5.32 14.53 -21.31
C VAL A 67 -6.06 13.29 -21.82
N ASP A 68 -6.47 13.30 -23.09
CA ASP A 68 -7.18 12.17 -23.70
C ASP A 68 -6.32 10.90 -23.73
N ALA A 69 -5.01 11.05 -23.96
CA ALA A 69 -4.06 9.93 -23.92
C ALA A 69 -3.96 9.29 -22.53
N ALA A 70 -3.88 10.10 -21.47
CA ALA A 70 -3.83 9.59 -20.09
C ALA A 70 -5.10 8.82 -19.72
N PHE A 71 -6.29 9.30 -20.11
CA PHE A 71 -7.53 8.55 -19.88
C PHE A 71 -7.60 7.25 -20.68
N ALA A 72 -7.17 7.26 -21.95
CA ALA A 72 -7.13 6.05 -22.77
C ALA A 72 -6.12 5.02 -22.22
N GLU A 73 -4.99 5.47 -21.69
CA GLU A 73 -4.02 4.61 -21.03
C GLU A 73 -4.57 4.00 -19.74
N ARG A 74 -5.22 4.81 -18.90
CA ARG A 74 -5.91 4.33 -17.71
C ARG A 74 -6.90 3.22 -18.05
N GLU A 75 -7.76 3.42 -19.04
CA GLU A 75 -8.72 2.38 -19.45
C GLU A 75 -8.02 1.08 -19.88
N ARG A 76 -6.94 1.20 -20.65
CA ARG A 76 -6.12 0.06 -21.06
C ARG A 76 -5.50 -0.67 -19.86
N PHE A 77 -4.98 0.08 -18.88
CA PHE A 77 -4.44 -0.48 -17.64
C PHE A 77 -5.48 -1.32 -16.90
N PHE A 78 -6.69 -0.79 -16.69
CA PHE A 78 -7.76 -1.53 -16.01
C PHE A 78 -8.18 -2.80 -16.78
N GLU A 79 -8.20 -2.75 -18.12
CA GLU A 79 -8.49 -3.90 -18.96
C GLU A 79 -7.38 -4.97 -18.87
N GLU A 80 -6.12 -4.58 -19.03
CA GLU A 80 -4.95 -5.47 -18.98
C GLU A 80 -4.78 -6.12 -17.60
N GLN A 81 -5.03 -5.35 -16.54
CA GLN A 81 -5.02 -5.84 -15.17
C GLN A 81 -6.29 -6.61 -14.79
N GLN A 82 -7.31 -6.65 -15.66
CA GLN A 82 -8.58 -7.33 -15.41
C GLN A 82 -9.22 -6.90 -14.08
N LEU A 83 -9.15 -5.59 -13.78
CA LEU A 83 -9.66 -5.00 -12.54
C LEU A 83 -11.14 -4.65 -12.70
N PRO A 84 -12.08 -5.32 -12.01
CA PRO A 84 -13.49 -4.97 -12.08
C PRO A 84 -13.77 -3.61 -11.45
N LEU A 85 -14.59 -2.81 -12.14
CA LEU A 85 -15.02 -1.47 -11.68
C LEU A 85 -16.42 -1.47 -11.02
N ASP A 86 -17.00 -2.66 -10.82
CA ASP A 86 -18.36 -2.84 -10.31
C ASP A 86 -18.43 -2.93 -8.77
N GLY A 87 -17.29 -2.79 -8.10
CA GLY A 87 -17.17 -2.87 -6.64
C GLY A 87 -17.10 -4.30 -6.09
N THR A 88 -16.99 -5.32 -6.95
CA THR A 88 -16.68 -6.68 -6.49
C THR A 88 -15.27 -6.73 -5.86
N PRO A 89 -15.07 -7.55 -4.81
CA PRO A 89 -13.74 -7.72 -4.22
C PRO A 89 -12.71 -8.18 -5.25
N LEU A 90 -11.53 -7.57 -5.22
CA LEU A 90 -10.45 -7.89 -6.13
C LEU A 90 -9.77 -9.20 -5.73
N VAL A 91 -9.42 -10.00 -6.73
CA VAL A 91 -8.66 -11.24 -6.60
C VAL A 91 -7.57 -11.23 -7.66
N ALA A 92 -6.38 -11.74 -7.35
CA ALA A 92 -5.27 -11.73 -8.31
C ALA A 92 -5.55 -12.61 -9.53
N VAL A 93 -5.59 -12.01 -10.72
CA VAL A 93 -5.85 -12.70 -11.99
C VAL A 93 -4.60 -12.81 -12.85
N THR A 94 -3.89 -11.70 -13.04
CA THR A 94 -2.68 -11.66 -13.86
C THR A 94 -1.50 -12.36 -13.17
N PRO A 95 -0.49 -12.84 -13.92
CA PRO A 95 0.72 -13.41 -13.31
C PRO A 95 1.41 -12.45 -12.33
N ALA A 96 1.51 -11.16 -12.68
CA ALA A 96 2.12 -10.14 -11.84
C ALA A 96 1.35 -9.92 -10.53
N GLN A 97 0.01 -9.83 -10.60
CA GLN A 97 -0.83 -9.74 -9.40
C GLN A 97 -0.70 -10.97 -8.50
N LYS A 98 -0.65 -12.16 -9.10
CA LYS A 98 -0.51 -13.42 -8.35
C LYS A 98 0.83 -13.49 -7.64
N GLN A 99 1.89 -13.03 -8.28
CA GLN A 99 3.21 -12.94 -7.64
C GLN A 99 3.20 -11.92 -6.50
N PHE A 100 2.71 -10.71 -6.74
CA PHE A 100 2.57 -9.69 -5.68
C PHE A 100 1.82 -10.24 -4.46
N VAL A 101 0.65 -10.84 -4.67
CA VAL A 101 -0.17 -11.41 -3.60
C VAL A 101 0.52 -12.59 -2.91
N ALA A 102 1.22 -13.44 -3.64
CA ALA A 102 1.98 -14.55 -3.04
C ALA A 102 3.08 -14.02 -2.11
N GLU A 103 3.81 -12.99 -2.52
CA GLU A 103 4.85 -12.38 -1.71
C GLU A 103 4.29 -11.65 -0.48
N GLN A 104 3.13 -10.99 -0.60
CA GLN A 104 2.44 -10.41 0.57
C GLN A 104 1.92 -11.48 1.54
N LYS A 105 1.40 -12.61 1.03
CA LYS A 105 1.01 -13.77 1.86
C LYS A 105 2.20 -14.33 2.63
N ASP A 106 3.34 -14.50 1.95
CA ASP A 106 4.56 -15.00 2.58
C ASP A 106 5.10 -14.01 3.64
N TYR A 107 5.05 -12.72 3.34
CA TYR A 107 5.47 -11.69 4.29
C TYR A 107 4.55 -11.63 5.53
N ALA A 108 3.23 -11.69 5.34
CA ALA A 108 2.26 -11.78 6.44
C ALA A 108 2.52 -13.00 7.33
N ALA A 109 2.75 -14.17 6.73
CA ALA A 109 3.05 -15.40 7.44
C ALA A 109 4.33 -15.30 8.28
N GLN A 110 5.38 -14.64 7.77
CA GLN A 110 6.62 -14.38 8.52
C GLN A 110 6.39 -13.48 9.74
N GLN A 111 5.39 -12.60 9.69
CA GLN A 111 4.99 -11.73 10.81
C GLN A 111 3.96 -12.40 11.75
N GLY A 112 3.56 -13.66 11.48
CA GLY A 112 2.51 -14.34 12.23
C GLY A 112 1.12 -13.73 12.05
N ILE A 113 0.90 -13.02 10.93
CA ILE A 113 -0.38 -12.41 10.57
C ILE A 113 -1.14 -13.36 9.65
N GLU A 114 -2.42 -13.59 9.95
CA GLU A 114 -3.32 -14.33 9.07
C GLU A 114 -3.69 -13.47 7.85
N TRP A 115 -3.49 -14.00 6.66
CA TRP A 115 -3.86 -13.33 5.41
C TRP A 115 -5.28 -13.72 4.99
N THR A 116 -6.12 -12.72 4.71
CA THR A 116 -7.52 -12.92 4.33
C THR A 116 -7.81 -12.46 2.90
N ASP A 117 -8.97 -12.85 2.37
CA ASP A 117 -9.47 -12.36 1.07
C ASP A 117 -9.64 -10.83 1.06
N ARG A 118 -9.94 -10.23 2.23
CA ARG A 118 -10.02 -8.79 2.39
C ARG A 118 -8.64 -8.14 2.22
N ASP A 119 -7.58 -8.74 2.77
CA ASP A 119 -6.21 -8.22 2.65
C ASP A 119 -5.74 -8.28 1.20
N GLU A 120 -6.08 -9.35 0.48
CA GLU A 120 -5.83 -9.48 -0.96
C GLU A 120 -6.54 -8.37 -1.74
N SER A 121 -7.85 -8.23 -1.56
CA SER A 121 -8.62 -7.21 -2.28
C SER A 121 -8.14 -5.80 -1.99
N LEU A 122 -7.78 -5.51 -0.73
CA LEU A 122 -7.32 -4.19 -0.32
C LEU A 122 -5.92 -3.88 -0.86
N SER A 123 -5.02 -4.87 -0.84
CA SER A 123 -3.67 -4.72 -1.37
C SER A 123 -3.68 -4.47 -2.87
N LEU A 124 -4.50 -5.21 -3.63
CA LEU A 124 -4.67 -4.98 -5.07
C LEU A 124 -5.27 -3.59 -5.36
N ALA A 125 -6.26 -3.17 -4.56
CA ALA A 125 -6.90 -1.86 -4.74
C ALA A 125 -5.93 -0.70 -4.47
N LEU A 126 -5.11 -0.78 -3.41
CA LEU A 126 -4.10 0.23 -3.10
C LEU A 126 -3.09 0.40 -4.25
N VAL A 127 -2.61 -0.71 -4.81
CA VAL A 127 -1.62 -0.68 -5.88
C VAL A 127 -2.25 -0.17 -7.19
N ALA A 128 -3.47 -0.61 -7.50
CA ALA A 128 -4.20 -0.12 -8.67
C ALA A 128 -4.46 1.39 -8.60
N ASP A 129 -4.85 1.92 -7.44
CA ASP A 129 -5.07 3.36 -7.20
C ASP A 129 -3.78 4.18 -7.40
N ALA A 130 -2.64 3.64 -6.98
CA ALA A 130 -1.33 4.28 -7.21
C ALA A 130 -0.92 4.27 -8.69
N CYS A 131 -1.09 3.14 -9.39
CA CYS A 131 -0.81 3.05 -10.82
C CYS A 131 -1.74 3.96 -11.65
N GLU A 132 -3.04 4.01 -11.30
CA GLU A 132 -3.98 4.97 -11.89
C GLU A 132 -3.54 6.41 -11.64
N THR A 133 -3.09 6.72 -10.42
CA THR A 133 -2.59 8.05 -10.08
C THR A 133 -1.36 8.42 -10.90
N ALA A 134 -0.43 7.50 -11.11
CA ALA A 134 0.75 7.74 -11.95
C ALA A 134 0.34 8.06 -13.39
N ILE A 135 -0.56 7.27 -13.99
CA ILE A 135 -1.08 7.52 -15.34
C ILE A 135 -1.75 8.90 -15.42
N LEU A 136 -2.63 9.22 -14.46
CA LEU A 136 -3.36 10.50 -14.43
C LEU A 136 -2.48 11.70 -14.07
N SER A 137 -1.29 11.47 -13.50
CA SER A 137 -0.25 12.47 -13.32
C SER A 137 0.78 12.48 -14.46
N TYR A 138 0.50 11.81 -15.59
CA TYR A 138 1.37 11.72 -16.76
C TYR A 138 2.74 11.12 -16.42
N HIS A 139 2.74 10.11 -15.54
CA HIS A 139 3.92 9.44 -14.98
C HIS A 139 4.87 10.40 -14.22
N ARG A 140 4.35 11.56 -13.80
CA ARG A 140 5.09 12.52 -12.95
C ARG A 140 4.76 12.22 -11.50
N VAL A 141 5.52 11.29 -10.94
CA VAL A 141 5.42 10.90 -9.53
C VAL A 141 6.57 11.53 -8.77
N ASP A 142 6.23 12.39 -7.80
CA ASP A 142 7.16 12.99 -6.85
C ASP A 142 6.53 13.01 -5.43
N ALA A 143 7.23 13.61 -4.46
CA ALA A 143 6.74 13.72 -3.09
C ALA A 143 5.39 14.47 -2.98
N THR A 144 5.14 15.47 -3.84
CA THR A 144 3.87 16.21 -3.87
C THR A 144 2.75 15.32 -4.40
N THR A 145 3.00 14.57 -5.48
CA THR A 145 2.05 13.59 -6.02
C THR A 145 1.71 12.53 -4.97
N LEU A 146 2.70 11.99 -4.26
CA LEU A 146 2.47 11.02 -3.18
C LEU A 146 1.64 11.60 -2.04
N GLN A 147 1.99 12.79 -1.54
CA GLN A 147 1.25 13.44 -0.47
C GLN A 147 -0.20 13.73 -0.87
N ALA A 148 -0.41 14.21 -2.10
CA ALA A 148 -1.75 14.44 -2.64
C ALA A 148 -2.53 13.13 -2.72
N HIS A 149 -1.94 12.09 -3.32
CA HIS A 149 -2.55 10.76 -3.42
C HIS A 149 -2.97 10.22 -2.06
N VAL A 150 -2.07 10.21 -1.07
CA VAL A 150 -2.34 9.74 0.30
C VAL A 150 -3.44 10.56 0.96
N ALA A 151 -3.45 11.88 0.77
CA ALA A 151 -4.45 12.76 1.36
C ALA A 151 -5.84 12.61 0.73
N THR A 152 -5.93 12.25 -0.56
CA THR A 152 -7.20 12.19 -1.30
C THR A 152 -7.73 10.78 -1.55
N SER A 153 -6.91 9.74 -1.39
CA SER A 153 -7.32 8.35 -1.66
C SER A 153 -8.44 7.92 -0.69
N PRO A 154 -9.62 7.55 -1.21
CA PRO A 154 -10.70 7.02 -0.39
C PRO A 154 -10.33 5.69 0.28
N ILE A 155 -9.36 4.95 -0.27
CA ILE A 155 -8.88 3.69 0.31
C ILE A 155 -8.05 3.99 1.55
N LEU A 156 -7.06 4.88 1.46
CA LEU A 156 -6.25 5.28 2.62
C LEU A 156 -7.09 5.96 3.71
N ALA A 157 -8.09 6.76 3.35
CA ALA A 157 -9.02 7.37 4.30
C ALA A 157 -9.82 6.35 5.14
N GLN A 158 -9.97 5.11 4.67
CA GLN A 158 -10.61 4.03 5.43
C GLN A 158 -9.64 3.29 6.38
N LEU A 159 -8.34 3.39 6.13
CA LEU A 159 -7.30 2.67 6.86
C LEU A 159 -6.60 3.52 7.91
N VAL A 160 -6.51 4.82 7.66
CA VAL A 160 -5.88 5.79 8.56
C VAL A 160 -6.97 6.53 9.34
N PRO A 161 -6.99 6.44 10.69
CA PRO A 161 -7.96 7.16 11.49
C PRO A 161 -7.90 8.68 11.23
N ALA A 162 -9.07 9.28 10.98
CA ALA A 162 -9.17 10.68 10.55
C ALA A 162 -8.76 11.72 11.61
N ASP A 163 -8.68 11.30 12.88
CA ASP A 163 -8.28 12.13 14.01
C ASP A 163 -6.76 12.17 14.25
N LEU A 164 -5.99 11.29 13.60
CA LEU A 164 -4.53 11.34 13.64
C LEU A 164 -4.00 12.57 12.91
N GLN A 165 -2.96 13.18 13.48
CA GLN A 165 -2.29 14.36 12.92
C GLN A 165 -0.77 14.26 13.06
N GLY A 166 -0.05 15.05 12.26
CA GLY A 166 1.41 15.17 12.34
C GLY A 166 2.12 13.81 12.26
N THR A 167 3.07 13.58 13.16
CA THR A 167 3.87 12.35 13.20
C THR A 167 3.02 11.08 13.40
N ASP A 168 1.95 11.13 14.20
CA ASP A 168 1.11 9.95 14.44
C ASP A 168 0.38 9.51 13.16
N ARG A 169 -0.06 10.49 12.36
CA ARG A 169 -0.65 10.23 11.05
C ARG A 169 0.37 9.67 10.08
N ALA A 170 1.56 10.28 10.01
CA ALA A 170 2.63 9.80 9.15
C ALA A 170 3.04 8.35 9.49
N ASN A 171 3.12 8.01 10.78
CA ASN A 171 3.41 6.65 11.24
C ASN A 171 2.32 5.63 10.87
N ALA A 172 1.06 6.07 10.73
CA ALA A 172 -0.04 5.22 10.29
C ALA A 172 -0.08 5.07 8.76
N GLU A 173 0.24 6.12 8.01
CA GLU A 173 0.29 6.13 6.54
C GLU A 173 1.48 5.35 5.98
N ALA A 174 2.67 5.53 6.55
CA ALA A 174 3.93 4.98 6.05
C ALA A 174 3.90 3.46 5.74
N PRO A 175 3.35 2.57 6.59
CA PRO A 175 3.29 1.16 6.25
C PRO A 175 2.31 0.85 5.09
N ILE A 176 1.23 1.62 4.94
CA ILE A 176 0.25 1.45 3.86
C ILE A 176 0.86 1.93 2.54
N ALA A 177 1.47 3.12 2.55
CA ALA A 177 2.18 3.67 1.40
C ALA A 177 3.35 2.76 0.98
N SER A 178 4.02 2.12 1.93
CA SER A 178 5.07 1.14 1.62
C SER A 178 4.55 -0.09 0.87
N LEU A 179 3.40 -0.67 1.27
CA LEU A 179 2.80 -1.78 0.54
C LEU A 179 2.39 -1.36 -0.88
N MET A 180 1.78 -0.17 -0.98
CA MET A 180 1.41 0.44 -2.26
C MET A 180 2.62 0.57 -3.19
N VAL A 181 3.69 1.22 -2.74
CA VAL A 181 4.94 1.39 -3.51
C VAL A 181 5.59 0.06 -3.85
N TYR A 182 5.53 -0.93 -2.96
CA TYR A 182 6.04 -2.26 -3.29
C TYR A 182 5.24 -2.92 -4.42
N GLY A 183 3.91 -2.79 -4.41
CA GLY A 183 3.09 -3.39 -5.45
C GLY A 183 3.23 -2.71 -6.82
N THR A 184 3.62 -1.42 -6.88
CA THR A 184 3.84 -0.76 -8.18
C THR A 184 4.95 -1.43 -8.98
N SER A 185 5.95 -2.04 -8.35
CA SER A 185 6.98 -2.84 -9.05
C SER A 185 6.44 -4.08 -9.77
N PHE A 186 5.17 -4.45 -9.54
CA PHE A 186 4.49 -5.54 -10.23
C PHE A 186 3.46 -5.04 -11.24
N LEU A 187 2.64 -4.07 -10.86
CA LEU A 187 1.48 -3.66 -11.67
C LEU A 187 1.78 -2.49 -12.62
N CYS A 188 2.70 -1.60 -12.25
CA CYS A 188 3.15 -0.47 -13.08
C CYS A 188 4.67 -0.24 -12.88
N PRO A 189 5.51 -1.19 -13.32
CA PRO A 189 6.93 -1.20 -12.99
C PRO A 189 7.70 0.02 -13.48
N ASP A 190 7.24 0.66 -14.56
CA ASP A 190 7.88 1.86 -15.11
C ASP A 190 7.80 3.07 -14.16
N ASP A 191 6.82 3.10 -13.24
CA ASP A 191 6.64 4.16 -12.24
C ASP A 191 7.24 3.79 -10.86
N ALA A 192 7.70 2.56 -10.67
CA ALA A 192 8.04 2.03 -9.36
C ALA A 192 9.19 2.79 -8.68
N ASP A 193 10.25 3.14 -9.43
CA ASP A 193 11.39 3.89 -8.89
C ASP A 193 11.00 5.32 -8.48
N ALA A 194 10.09 5.95 -9.22
CA ALA A 194 9.58 7.28 -8.90
C ALA A 194 8.73 7.26 -7.62
N TRP A 195 7.86 6.24 -7.47
CA TRP A 195 7.12 6.00 -6.23
C TRP A 195 8.02 5.72 -5.03
N LEU A 196 9.07 4.91 -5.21
CA LEU A 196 10.05 4.64 -4.15
C LEU A 196 10.81 5.88 -3.72
N THR A 197 11.21 6.71 -4.69
CA THR A 197 11.88 7.99 -4.43
C THR A 197 10.96 8.93 -3.64
N ALA A 198 9.72 9.12 -4.09
CA ALA A 198 8.72 9.93 -3.40
C ALA A 198 8.44 9.41 -1.98
N TYR A 199 8.31 8.09 -1.81
CA TYR A 199 8.10 7.45 -0.51
C TYR A 199 9.25 7.76 0.45
N THR A 200 10.48 7.62 -0.02
CA THR A 200 11.69 7.88 0.78
C THR A 200 11.78 9.35 1.18
N GLU A 201 11.43 10.29 0.29
CA GLU A 201 11.43 11.71 0.61
C GLU A 201 10.37 12.08 1.67
N VAL A 202 9.18 11.48 1.60
CA VAL A 202 8.07 11.79 2.50
C VAL A 202 8.18 11.07 3.86
N TYR A 203 8.64 9.82 3.88
CA TYR A 203 8.58 8.94 5.05
C TYR A 203 9.96 8.41 5.53
N GLY A 204 11.03 8.56 4.75
CA GLY A 204 12.34 7.93 4.99
C GLY A 204 13.16 8.49 6.16
N GLY A 205 12.74 9.61 6.76
CA GLY A 205 13.41 10.24 7.92
C GLY A 205 14.37 11.36 7.56
#